data_AF-A0A1J5CH74-F1
#
_entry.id   AF-A0A1J5CH74-F1
#
_cell.length_a   1.000
_cell.length_b   1.000
_cell.length_c   1.000
_cell.angle_alpha   90.00
_cell.angle_beta   90.00
_cell.angle_gamma   90.00
#
_symmetry.space_group_name_H-M   'P 1'
#
loop_
_entity.id
_entity.type
_entity.pdbx_description
1 polymer ?
#
loop_
_entity_poly.entity_id
_entity_poly.type
_entity_poly.pdbx_seq_one_letter_code
_entity_poly.pdbx_strand_id
1 'polypeptide(L)'
;MATFTGKFIEVTGVKIVETLAEMPTKLAIVFPDWQPAGLRTEQVTVVEFKFCTADGKLPQPNVGEAAAEFAKWVRDAVENGELDTTQGVVFSGVMIGHISFALGEASHIFPWAGTYEPRINGAYVGHVHGAPHQAGEVVFLPAPEPAKS
;
A
#
# COMPACT_ATOMS: atom_id res chain seq x y z
N MET A 1 16.96 -0.47 1.87
CA MET A 1 16.19 -1.62 1.33
C MET A 1 16.32 -1.63 -0.18
N ALA A 2 16.16 -2.81 -0.80
CA ALA A 2 16.55 -3.02 -2.18
C ALA A 2 15.50 -2.42 -3.12
N THR A 3 15.94 -1.54 -4.01
CA THR A 3 15.11 -1.09 -5.14
C THR A 3 15.00 -2.23 -6.16
N PHE A 4 13.79 -2.57 -6.60
CA PHE A 4 13.55 -3.56 -7.65
C PHE A 4 13.16 -2.86 -8.95
N THR A 5 13.67 -3.33 -10.08
CA THR A 5 13.25 -2.86 -11.42
C THR A 5 12.88 -4.06 -12.27
N GLY A 6 11.58 -4.26 -12.45
CA GLY A 6 11.00 -5.25 -13.34
C GLY A 6 10.73 -4.70 -14.74
N LYS A 7 10.03 -5.50 -15.55
CA LYS A 7 9.58 -5.12 -16.89
C LYS A 7 8.51 -4.03 -16.84
N PHE A 8 7.63 -4.07 -15.84
CA PHE A 8 6.49 -3.17 -15.73
C PHE A 8 6.54 -2.30 -14.48
N ILE A 9 7.15 -2.77 -13.40
CA ILE A 9 7.12 -2.09 -12.11
C ILE A 9 8.53 -1.87 -11.58
N GLU A 10 8.76 -0.65 -11.10
CA GLU A 10 9.94 -0.31 -10.30
C GLU A 10 9.47 -0.06 -8.86
N VAL A 11 10.00 -0.83 -7.92
CA VAL A 11 9.86 -0.55 -6.48
C VAL A 11 10.94 0.46 -6.11
N THR A 12 10.49 1.68 -5.82
CA THR A 12 11.36 2.83 -5.55
C THR A 12 11.74 2.94 -4.08
N GLY A 13 11.01 2.25 -3.19
CA GLY A 13 11.31 2.23 -1.77
C GLY A 13 10.44 1.25 -0.99
N VAL A 14 11.00 0.76 0.11
CA VAL A 14 10.26 0.02 1.15
C VAL A 14 10.65 0.67 2.48
N LYS A 15 9.66 1.07 3.27
CA LYS A 15 9.87 1.74 4.56
C LYS A 15 8.90 1.21 5.60
N ILE A 16 9.36 1.10 6.84
CA ILE A 16 8.52 0.72 7.98
C ILE A 16 8.04 2.01 8.66
N VAL A 17 6.73 2.12 8.84
CA VAL A 17 6.08 3.14 9.66
C VAL A 17 5.83 2.52 11.03
N GLU A 18 6.59 2.95 12.03
CA GLU A 18 6.50 2.41 13.38
C GLU A 18 5.32 2.96 14.19
N THR A 19 4.76 4.09 13.77
CA THR A 19 3.64 4.74 14.46
C THR A 19 2.72 5.39 13.44
N LEU A 20 1.45 5.04 13.51
CA LEU A 20 0.40 5.57 12.66
C LEU A 20 0.00 6.98 13.10
N ALA A 21 -0.41 7.80 12.14
CA ALA A 21 -0.88 9.15 12.42
C ALA A 21 -2.29 9.14 13.03
N GLU A 22 -2.62 10.20 13.77
CA GLU A 22 -4.00 10.44 14.17
C GLU A 22 -4.86 10.87 12.96
N MET A 23 -6.17 10.62 13.05
CA MET A 23 -7.12 11.17 12.08
C MET A 23 -7.05 12.70 12.06
N PRO A 24 -6.92 13.34 10.88
CA PRO A 24 -6.98 14.79 10.78
C PRO A 24 -8.34 15.34 11.25
N THR A 25 -8.32 16.33 12.13
CA THR A 25 -9.54 16.96 12.70
C THR A 25 -10.47 17.62 11.69
N LYS A 26 -10.01 17.87 10.45
CA LYS A 26 -10.77 18.54 9.39
C LYS A 26 -11.22 17.60 8.26
N LEU A 27 -10.98 16.30 8.37
CA LEU A 27 -11.44 15.36 7.35
C LEU A 27 -12.95 15.11 7.57
N ALA A 28 -13.78 15.79 6.77
CA ALA A 28 -15.21 15.49 6.69
C ALA A 28 -15.37 14.15 5.95
N ILE A 29 -15.41 13.06 6.70
CA ILE A 29 -15.66 11.74 6.13
C ILE A 29 -17.16 11.64 5.89
N VAL A 30 -17.54 11.27 4.66
CA VAL A 30 -18.92 11.25 4.16
C VAL A 30 -19.80 10.20 4.87
N PHE A 31 -19.24 9.48 5.86
CA PHE A 31 -19.88 8.41 6.61
C PHE A 31 -19.94 8.80 8.10
N PRO A 32 -21.08 9.28 8.61
CA PRO A 32 -21.22 9.80 9.98
C PRO A 32 -20.92 8.79 11.09
N ASP A 33 -21.09 7.49 10.80
CA ASP A 33 -20.88 6.39 11.75
C ASP A 33 -19.51 5.70 11.60
N TRP A 34 -18.67 6.20 10.68
CA TRP A 34 -17.33 5.68 10.47
C TRP A 34 -16.40 6.23 11.54
N GLN A 35 -15.76 5.33 12.31
CA GLN A 35 -14.65 5.68 13.19
C GLN A 35 -13.38 5.01 12.65
N PRO A 36 -12.24 5.71 12.58
CA PRO A 36 -10.98 5.08 12.23
C PRO A 36 -10.65 4.05 13.30
N ALA A 37 -10.45 2.78 12.93
CA ALA A 37 -9.92 1.77 13.82
C ALA A 37 -8.38 1.89 13.86
N GLY A 38 -7.90 3.11 14.13
CA GLY A 38 -6.47 3.38 14.23
C GLY A 38 -5.91 2.83 15.52
N LEU A 39 -5.49 1.56 15.53
CA LEU A 39 -4.56 1.09 16.55
C LEU A 39 -3.22 1.79 16.33
N ARG A 40 -2.98 2.86 17.09
CA ARG A 40 -1.81 3.76 16.94
C ARG A 40 -0.45 3.07 17.06
N THR A 41 -0.42 1.81 17.52
CA THR A 41 0.80 1.06 17.84
C THR A 41 1.16 -0.02 16.83
N GLU A 42 0.43 -0.14 15.71
CA GLU A 42 0.77 -1.12 14.69
C GLU A 42 1.87 -0.62 13.75
N GLN A 43 2.81 -1.51 13.42
CA GLN A 43 3.82 -1.27 12.39
C GLN A 43 3.26 -1.58 11.01
N VAL A 44 3.52 -0.69 10.05
CA VAL A 44 3.06 -0.85 8.67
C VAL A 44 4.24 -0.74 7.73
N THR A 45 4.37 -1.71 6.84
CA THR A 45 5.33 -1.63 5.74
C THR A 45 4.70 -0.87 4.57
N VAL A 46 5.31 0.23 4.15
CA VAL A 46 4.92 1.00 2.97
C VAL A 46 5.85 0.66 1.82
N VAL A 47 5.29 0.13 0.74
CA VAL A 47 5.97 -0.20 -0.51
C VAL A 47 5.64 0.87 -1.55
N GLU A 48 6.65 1.63 -1.94
CA GLU A 48 6.55 2.66 -2.97
C GLU A 48 6.95 2.10 -4.33
N PHE A 49 6.12 2.32 -5.35
CA PHE A 49 6.38 1.82 -6.70
C PHE A 49 5.85 2.75 -7.79
N LYS A 50 6.38 2.58 -8.99
CA LYS A 50 5.90 3.25 -10.22
C LYS A 50 5.89 2.26 -11.39
N PHE A 51 5.12 2.58 -12.43
CA PHE A 51 5.18 1.83 -13.68
C PHE A 51 6.38 2.25 -14.51
N CYS A 52 7.07 1.27 -15.10
CA CYS A 52 8.19 1.42 -16.03
C CYS A 52 7.70 1.87 -17.43
N THR A 53 6.88 2.91 -17.49
CA THR A 53 6.36 3.50 -18.73
C THR A 53 6.58 5.00 -18.74
N ALA A 54 6.78 5.57 -19.92
CA ALA A 54 7.16 6.98 -20.07
C ALA A 54 6.14 7.97 -19.49
N ASP A 55 4.86 7.59 -19.47
CA ASP A 55 3.76 8.39 -18.92
C ASP A 55 3.27 7.89 -17.55
N GLY A 56 3.96 6.91 -16.97
CA GLY A 56 3.56 6.28 -15.70
C GLY A 56 2.23 5.54 -15.77
N LYS A 57 1.74 5.19 -16.96
CA LYS A 57 0.49 4.43 -17.16
C LYS A 57 0.77 3.05 -17.72
N LEU A 58 -0.01 2.07 -17.28
CA LEU A 58 0.06 0.71 -17.81
C LEU A 58 -1.08 0.48 -18.82
N PRO A 59 -0.78 0.11 -20.09
CA PRO A 59 -1.80 -0.29 -21.04
C PRO A 59 -2.61 -1.49 -20.52
N GLN A 60 -3.92 -1.50 -20.75
CA GLN A 60 -4.81 -2.58 -20.29
C GLN A 60 -4.33 -4.00 -20.65
N PRO A 61 -3.78 -4.28 -21.86
CA PRO A 61 -3.24 -5.60 -22.20
C PRO A 61 -2.12 -6.09 -21.28
N ASN A 62 -1.38 -5.16 -20.65
CA ASN A 62 -0.21 -5.47 -19.83
C ASN A 62 -0.55 -5.62 -18.34
N VAL A 63 -1.79 -5.34 -17.94
CA VAL A 63 -2.25 -5.38 -16.54
C VAL A 63 -2.01 -6.74 -15.90
N GLY A 64 -2.34 -7.84 -16.61
CA GLY A 64 -2.16 -9.19 -16.10
C GLY A 64 -0.68 -9.54 -15.85
N GLU A 65 0.19 -9.20 -16.80
CA GLU A 65 1.64 -9.45 -16.65
C GLU A 65 2.26 -8.60 -15.54
N ALA A 66 1.89 -7.32 -15.43
CA ALA A 66 2.38 -6.45 -14.38
C ALA A 66 1.92 -6.91 -12.99
N ALA A 67 0.68 -7.37 -12.86
CA ALA A 67 0.17 -7.94 -11.63
C ALA A 67 0.92 -9.23 -11.24
N ALA A 68 1.19 -10.11 -12.22
CA ALA A 68 1.96 -11.33 -11.98
C ALA A 68 3.41 -11.03 -11.58
N GLU A 69 4.05 -10.05 -12.23
CA GLU A 69 5.39 -9.56 -11.88
C GLU A 69 5.42 -9.03 -10.44
N PHE A 70 4.45 -8.19 -10.08
CA PHE A 70 4.36 -7.64 -8.73
C PHE A 70 4.13 -8.74 -7.69
N ALA A 71 3.18 -9.65 -7.95
CA ALA A 71 2.89 -10.76 -7.04
C ALA A 71 4.09 -11.67 -6.83
N LYS A 72 4.89 -11.88 -7.90
CA LYS A 72 6.16 -12.60 -7.78
C LYS A 72 7.14 -11.84 -6.89
N TRP A 73 7.34 -10.54 -7.14
CA TRP A 73 8.24 -9.73 -6.33
C TRP A 73 7.85 -9.72 -4.85
N VAL A 74 6.55 -9.57 -4.53
CA VAL A 74 6.06 -9.61 -3.13
C VAL A 74 6.41 -10.94 -2.47
N ARG A 75 6.18 -12.07 -3.15
CA ARG A 75 6.55 -13.40 -2.64
C ARG A 75 8.05 -13.52 -2.39
N ASP A 76 8.87 -13.13 -3.37
CA ASP A 76 10.33 -13.16 -3.24
C ASP A 76 10.81 -12.26 -2.08
N ALA A 77 10.20 -11.08 -1.90
CA ALA A 77 10.53 -10.14 -0.83
C ALA A 77 10.16 -10.69 0.56
N VAL A 78 9.05 -11.41 0.67
CA VAL A 78 8.68 -12.14 1.90
C VAL A 78 9.64 -13.29 2.19
N GLU A 79 9.96 -14.12 1.19
CA GLU A 79 10.90 -15.24 1.35
C GLU A 79 12.29 -14.79 1.79
N ASN A 80 12.73 -13.62 1.33
CA ASN A 80 14.02 -13.02 1.70
C ASN A 80 13.96 -12.15 2.97
N GLY A 81 12.81 -12.03 3.62
CA GLY A 81 12.63 -11.25 4.85
C GLY A 81 12.64 -9.73 4.69
N GLU A 82 12.48 -9.22 3.46
CA GLU A 82 12.33 -7.79 3.18
C GLU A 82 10.92 -7.28 3.52
N LEU A 83 9.90 -8.14 3.39
CA LEU A 83 8.53 -7.88 3.86
C LEU A 83 8.17 -8.84 5.00
N ASP A 84 7.69 -8.28 6.10
CA ASP A 84 7.24 -9.04 7.28
C ASP A 84 5.72 -9.30 7.19
N THR A 85 5.33 -10.57 7.08
CA THR A 85 3.92 -10.98 6.97
C THR A 85 3.15 -10.87 8.28
N THR A 86 3.79 -10.45 9.38
CA THR A 86 3.10 -10.13 10.64
C THR A 86 2.61 -8.69 10.69
N GLN A 87 2.96 -7.86 9.70
CA GLN A 87 2.65 -6.43 9.63
C GLN A 87 1.66 -6.14 8.51
N GLY A 88 0.87 -5.07 8.66
CA GLY A 88 0.10 -4.51 7.56
C GLY A 88 1.01 -3.99 6.43
N VAL A 89 0.52 -4.05 5.20
CA VAL A 89 1.23 -3.50 4.03
C VAL A 89 0.42 -2.41 3.33
N VAL A 90 1.08 -1.33 2.94
CA VAL A 90 0.50 -0.26 2.12
C VAL A 90 1.28 -0.13 0.83
N PHE A 91 0.57 -0.21 -0.29
CA PHE A 91 1.14 0.05 -1.60
C PHE A 91 0.92 1.51 -2.00
N SER A 92 2.01 2.21 -2.32
CA SER A 92 2.03 3.63 -2.68
C SER A 92 2.56 3.82 -4.09
N GLY A 93 1.65 4.11 -5.02
CA GLY A 93 1.96 4.33 -6.43
C GLY A 93 0.69 4.71 -7.19
N VAL A 94 0.84 5.10 -8.47
CA VAL A 94 -0.32 5.30 -9.33
C VAL A 94 -0.95 3.93 -9.59
N MET A 95 -2.10 3.67 -9.00
CA MET A 95 -2.80 2.39 -9.15
C MET A 95 -3.98 2.52 -10.12
N ILE A 96 -3.98 1.68 -11.15
CA ILE A 96 -5.15 1.47 -12.00
C ILE A 96 -6.06 0.46 -11.27
N GLY A 97 -7.36 0.72 -11.17
CA GLY A 97 -8.29 -0.10 -10.36
C GLY A 97 -8.23 -1.62 -10.64
N HIS A 98 -7.95 -2.05 -11.87
CA HIS A 98 -7.78 -3.47 -12.23
C HIS A 98 -6.50 -4.09 -11.67
N ILE A 99 -5.42 -3.32 -11.57
CA ILE A 99 -4.19 -3.74 -10.92
C ILE A 99 -4.45 -3.89 -9.42
N SER A 100 -5.22 -2.98 -8.81
CA SER A 100 -5.58 -3.05 -7.39
C SER A 100 -6.18 -4.39 -6.97
N PHE A 101 -7.03 -4.99 -7.80
CA PHE A 101 -7.62 -6.30 -7.52
C PHE A 101 -6.57 -7.42 -7.49
N ALA A 102 -5.66 -7.43 -8.46
CA ALA A 102 -4.63 -8.45 -8.56
C ALA A 102 -3.48 -8.24 -7.55
N LEU A 103 -3.26 -7.00 -7.12
CA LEU A 103 -2.43 -6.67 -5.95
C LEU A 103 -3.07 -7.20 -4.66
N GLY A 104 -4.41 -7.19 -4.58
CA GLY A 104 -5.17 -7.86 -3.52
C GLY A 104 -4.68 -9.29 -3.30
N GLU A 105 -4.69 -10.12 -4.33
CA GLU A 105 -4.21 -11.53 -4.24
C GLU A 105 -2.75 -11.64 -3.80
N ALA A 106 -1.86 -10.78 -4.30
CA ALA A 106 -0.45 -10.74 -3.86
C ALA A 106 -0.30 -10.37 -2.38
N SER A 107 -1.29 -9.64 -1.86
CA SER A 107 -1.30 -9.08 -0.52
C SER A 107 -2.10 -9.91 0.50
N HIS A 108 -2.69 -11.04 0.08
CA HIS A 108 -3.41 -11.98 0.94
C HIS A 108 -2.54 -12.67 1.99
N ILE A 109 -1.22 -12.55 1.92
CA ILE A 109 -0.30 -13.10 2.92
C ILE A 109 -0.11 -12.19 4.13
N PHE A 110 -0.54 -10.93 4.05
CA PHE A 110 -0.45 -9.95 5.14
C PHE A 110 -1.74 -9.94 5.97
N PRO A 111 -1.70 -9.52 7.25
CA PRO A 111 -2.89 -9.42 8.09
C PRO A 111 -3.90 -8.41 7.51
N TRP A 112 -3.42 -7.39 6.81
CA TRP A 112 -4.23 -6.53 5.97
C TRP A 112 -3.36 -5.84 4.92
N ALA A 113 -4.00 -5.34 3.86
CA ALA A 113 -3.36 -4.58 2.82
C ALA A 113 -4.19 -3.36 2.40
N GLY A 114 -3.51 -2.25 2.16
CA GLY A 114 -4.12 -0.99 1.77
C GLY A 114 -3.47 -0.31 0.57
N THR A 115 -4.22 0.57 -0.06
CA THR A 115 -3.73 1.46 -1.13
C THR A 115 -3.58 2.87 -0.57
N TYR A 116 -2.40 3.47 -0.73
CA TYR A 116 -2.17 4.85 -0.30
C TYR A 116 -3.01 5.84 -1.10
N GLU A 117 -3.63 6.78 -0.39
CA GLU A 117 -4.38 7.91 -0.92
C GLU A 117 -3.71 9.22 -0.45
N PRO A 118 -3.05 9.97 -1.35
CA PRO A 118 -2.33 11.18 -0.98
C PRO A 118 -3.23 12.30 -0.45
N ARG A 119 -4.52 12.36 -0.86
CA ARG A 119 -5.45 13.42 -0.43
C ARG A 119 -5.77 13.37 1.06
N ILE A 120 -5.71 12.19 1.67
CA ILE A 120 -6.01 11.97 3.09
C ILE A 120 -4.75 11.62 3.88
N ASN A 121 -3.60 11.51 3.20
CA ASN A 121 -2.34 11.04 3.73
C ASN A 121 -2.50 9.74 4.53
N GLY A 122 -3.17 8.77 3.93
CA GLY A 122 -3.50 7.49 4.56
C GLY A 122 -3.70 6.41 3.52
N ALA A 123 -4.06 5.21 3.96
CA ALA A 123 -4.32 4.07 3.09
C ALA A 123 -5.74 3.56 3.28
N TYR A 124 -6.45 3.36 2.18
CA TYR A 124 -7.71 2.61 2.20
C TYR A 124 -7.39 1.12 2.30
N VAL A 125 -7.85 0.49 3.38
CA VAL A 125 -7.74 -0.95 3.59
C VAL A 125 -8.63 -1.66 2.57
N GLY A 126 -8.03 -2.41 1.66
CA GLY A 126 -8.74 -3.17 0.63
C GLY A 126 -8.93 -4.63 1.00
N HIS A 127 -8.00 -5.18 1.78
CA HIS A 127 -7.96 -6.60 2.12
C HIS A 127 -7.59 -6.83 3.58
N VAL A 128 -8.19 -7.84 4.23
CA VAL A 128 -8.01 -8.12 5.67
C VAL A 128 -8.13 -9.63 5.96
N HIS A 129 -7.20 -10.15 6.77
CA HIS A 129 -7.19 -11.48 7.37
C HIS A 129 -7.18 -11.41 8.91
N GLY A 130 -8.34 -11.04 9.48
CA GLY A 130 -8.53 -10.95 10.93
C GLY A 130 -8.48 -9.52 11.48
N ALA A 131 -9.07 -9.32 12.65
CA ALA A 131 -9.07 -8.03 13.36
C ALA A 131 -7.63 -7.60 13.67
N PRO A 132 -7.29 -6.29 13.63
CA PRO A 132 -8.14 -5.19 14.09
C PRO A 132 -8.77 -4.32 13.00
N HIS A 133 -8.33 -4.44 11.75
CA HIS A 133 -8.81 -3.60 10.65
C HIS A 133 -10.05 -4.14 9.96
N GLN A 134 -10.76 -3.28 9.23
CA GLN A 134 -11.88 -3.66 8.37
C GLN A 134 -11.66 -3.15 6.94
N ALA A 135 -12.16 -3.90 5.95
CA ALA A 135 -12.14 -3.42 4.57
C ALA A 135 -12.94 -2.11 4.45
N GLY A 136 -12.39 -1.11 3.75
CA GLY A 136 -12.93 0.24 3.63
C GLY A 136 -12.51 1.20 4.75
N GLU A 137 -11.78 0.72 5.76
CA GLU A 137 -11.16 1.58 6.76
C GLU A 137 -9.99 2.40 6.15
N VAL A 138 -9.61 3.47 6.84
CA VAL A 138 -8.50 4.35 6.48
C VAL A 138 -7.47 4.29 7.61
N VAL A 139 -6.26 3.86 7.26
CA VAL A 139 -5.09 3.92 8.13
C VAL A 139 -4.32 5.19 7.80
N PHE A 140 -4.22 6.13 8.74
CA PHE A 140 -3.49 7.38 8.51
C PHE A 140 -1.99 7.17 8.68
N LEU A 141 -1.21 7.62 7.69
CA LEU A 141 0.24 7.56 7.73
C LEU A 141 0.80 8.92 8.21
N PRO A 142 2.02 8.97 8.76
CA PRO A 142 2.71 10.23 9.01
C PRO A 142 2.80 11.08 7.74
N ALA A 143 2.74 12.40 7.88
CA ALA A 143 2.97 13.29 6.75
C ALA A 143 4.35 12.99 6.13
N PRO A 144 4.47 12.91 4.79
CA PRO A 144 5.78 12.82 4.17
C PRO A 144 6.60 14.03 4.60
N GLU A 145 7.87 13.80 4.94
CA GLU A 145 8.79 14.91 5.21
C GLU A 145 8.82 15.83 3.99
N PRO A 146 8.78 17.16 4.17
CA PRO A 146 8.91 18.07 3.04
C PRO A 146 10.23 17.79 2.33
N ALA A 147 10.17 17.62 1.01
CA ALA A 147 11.36 17.44 0.20
C ALA A 147 12.34 18.57 0.51
N LYS A 148 13.55 18.23 0.96
CA LYS A 148 14.61 19.21 1.19
C LYS A 148 14.91 19.87 -0.16
N SER A 149 14.58 21.16 -0.25
CA SER A 149 14.89 22.04 -1.38
C SER A 149 16.37 22.34 -1.46
#